data_AF-A0A9J6GLG1-F1
#
_entry.id   AF-A0A9J6GLG1-F1
#
_cell.length_a   1.000
_cell.length_b   1.000
_cell.length_c   1.000
_cell.angle_alpha   90.00
_cell.angle_beta   90.00
_cell.angle_gamma   90.00
#
_symmetry.space_group_name_H-M   'P 1'
#
loop_
_entity.id
_entity.type
_entity.pdbx_description
1 polymer ?
#
loop_
_entity_poly.entity_id
_entity_poly.type
_entity_poly.pdbx_seq_one_letter_code
_entity_poly.pdbx_strand_id
1 'polypeptide(L)'
;MTNSKGKELSSATITTENIDSAEDAAIALATTTITKSQAHTIVITDFQAACGNFQKGRISPVAPNILLKLKDQKGDYVLDIYVL
;
A
#
# COMPACT_ATOMS: atom_id res chain seq x y z
N MET A 1 -6.54 -3.53 -5.85
CA MET A 1 -6.92 -3.49 -4.42
C MET A 1 -8.42 -3.65 -4.27
N THR A 2 -8.87 -4.53 -3.38
CA THR A 2 -10.29 -4.69 -3.05
C THR A 2 -10.59 -4.38 -1.58
N ASN A 3 -11.80 -3.92 -1.29
CA ASN A 3 -12.29 -3.84 0.09
C ASN A 3 -12.84 -5.19 0.57
N SER A 4 -13.34 -5.24 1.81
CA SER A 4 -13.94 -6.43 2.43
C SER A 4 -15.20 -6.95 1.74
N LYS A 5 -15.79 -6.20 0.80
CA LYS A 5 -16.93 -6.62 -0.04
C LYS A 5 -16.49 -7.14 -1.41
N GLY A 6 -15.18 -7.28 -1.65
CA GLY A 6 -14.61 -7.67 -2.94
C GLY A 6 -14.67 -6.58 -4.01
N LYS A 7 -15.09 -5.34 -3.67
CA LYS A 7 -15.12 -4.23 -4.63
C LYS A 7 -13.70 -3.68 -4.84
N GLU A 8 -13.27 -3.58 -6.09
CA GLU A 8 -12.02 -2.89 -6.43
C GLU A 8 -12.11 -1.40 -6.07
N LEU A 9 -11.12 -0.92 -5.31
CA LEU A 9 -11.00 0.49 -4.92
C LEU A 9 -9.99 1.24 -5.78
N SER A 10 -8.91 0.56 -6.17
CA SER A 10 -7.80 1.15 -6.91
C SER A 10 -6.98 0.06 -7.58
N SER A 11 -6.41 0.42 -8.73
CA SER A 11 -5.46 -0.38 -9.50
C SER A 11 -4.38 0.52 -10.08
N ALA A 12 -3.20 -0.05 -10.28
CA ALA A 12 -2.09 0.60 -10.94
C ALA A 12 -1.34 -0.43 -11.78
N THR A 13 -0.83 0.02 -12.92
CA THR A 13 0.10 -0.74 -13.73
C THR A 13 1.47 -0.11 -13.59
N ILE A 14 2.47 -0.93 -13.30
CA ILE A 14 3.86 -0.50 -13.24
C ILE A 14 4.71 -1.37 -14.17
N THR A 15 5.74 -0.79 -14.75
CA THR A 15 6.74 -1.54 -15.51
C THR A 15 7.94 -1.77 -14.60
N THR A 16 8.13 -3.02 -14.15
CA THR A 16 9.27 -3.44 -13.32
C THR A 16 9.63 -4.88 -13.63
N GLU A 17 10.92 -5.21 -13.59
CA GLU A 17 11.43 -6.59 -13.60
C GLU A 17 11.62 -7.14 -12.19
N ASN A 18 11.59 -6.26 -11.18
CA ASN A 18 11.77 -6.61 -9.78
C ASN A 18 10.39 -6.79 -9.10
N ILE A 19 10.12 -8.02 -8.65
CA ILE A 19 8.89 -8.40 -7.94
C ILE A 19 8.74 -7.66 -6.61
N ASP A 20 9.82 -7.45 -5.85
CA ASP A 20 9.77 -6.71 -4.58
C ASP A 20 9.25 -5.29 -4.79
N SER A 21 9.62 -4.67 -5.92
CA SER A 21 9.13 -3.34 -6.27
C SER A 21 7.66 -3.32 -6.66
N ALA A 22 7.13 -4.41 -7.23
CA ALA A 22 5.71 -4.55 -7.50
C ALA A 22 4.89 -4.71 -6.21
N GLU A 23 5.39 -5.49 -5.28
CA GLU A 23 4.73 -5.76 -4.00
C GLU A 23 4.75 -4.53 -3.09
N ASP A 24 5.89 -3.84 -3.00
CA ASP A 24 6.00 -2.57 -2.30
C ASP A 24 5.05 -1.51 -2.91
N ALA A 25 4.93 -1.48 -4.24
CA ALA A 25 3.99 -0.60 -4.93
C ALA A 25 2.53 -0.97 -4.67
N ALA A 26 2.20 -2.25 -4.51
CA ALA A 26 0.85 -2.71 -4.16
C ALA A 26 0.46 -2.28 -2.74
N ILE A 27 1.37 -2.42 -1.77
CA ILE A 27 1.17 -1.90 -0.40
C ILE A 27 1.04 -0.38 -0.42
N ALA A 28 1.89 0.32 -1.17
CA ALA A 28 1.80 1.77 -1.31
C ALA A 28 0.49 2.23 -1.98
N LEU A 29 0.00 1.50 -2.99
CA LEU A 29 -1.30 1.77 -3.59
C LEU A 29 -2.42 1.58 -2.56
N ALA A 30 -2.26 0.64 -1.63
CA ALA A 30 -3.22 0.43 -0.57
C ALA A 30 -3.44 1.64 0.30
N THR A 31 -2.35 2.25 0.71
CA THR A 31 -2.39 3.42 1.57
C THR A 31 -3.04 4.61 0.88
N THR A 32 -3.01 4.69 -0.46
CA THR A 32 -3.71 5.75 -1.21
C THR A 32 -5.23 5.72 -1.08
N THR A 33 -5.81 4.59 -0.66
CA THR A 33 -7.26 4.44 -0.49
C THR A 33 -7.75 4.81 0.91
N ILE A 34 -6.83 5.13 1.82
CA ILE A 34 -7.16 5.53 3.20
C ILE A 34 -7.81 6.91 3.15
N THR A 35 -8.93 7.05 3.85
CA THR A 35 -9.67 8.31 3.96
C THR A 35 -9.57 8.88 5.37
N LYS A 36 -9.76 10.19 5.54
CA LYS A 36 -9.84 10.86 6.87
C LYS A 36 -10.78 10.18 7.87
N SER A 37 -11.83 9.53 7.37
CA SER A 37 -12.82 8.80 8.18
C SER A 37 -12.38 7.39 8.59
N GLN A 38 -11.29 6.85 8.03
CA GLN A 38 -10.75 5.53 8.34
C GLN A 38 -9.48 5.68 9.17
N ALA A 39 -9.63 5.63 10.50
CA ALA A 39 -8.52 5.69 11.43
C ALA A 39 -7.58 4.45 11.36
N HIS A 40 -8.11 3.31 10.89
CA HIS A 40 -7.36 2.06 10.74
C HIS A 40 -7.56 1.47 9.34
N THR A 41 -6.47 1.03 8.73
CA THR A 41 -6.48 0.26 7.48
C THR A 41 -5.65 -1.01 7.65
N ILE A 42 -6.21 -2.12 7.17
CA ILE A 42 -5.55 -3.43 7.18
C ILE A 42 -5.19 -3.78 5.74
N VAL A 43 -3.89 -4.00 5.49
CA VAL A 43 -3.39 -4.52 4.21
C VAL A 43 -3.04 -5.98 4.39
N ILE A 44 -3.54 -6.81 3.49
CA ILE A 44 -3.27 -8.25 3.47
C ILE A 44 -2.45 -8.54 2.21
N THR A 45 -1.30 -9.18 2.36
CA THR A 45 -0.38 -9.55 1.27
C THR A 45 0.07 -10.99 1.47
N ASP A 46 0.34 -11.73 0.40
CA ASP A 46 1.01 -13.04 0.43
C ASP A 46 2.55 -12.90 0.31
N PHE A 47 3.05 -11.66 0.20
CA PHE A 47 4.46 -11.38 0.01
C PHE A 47 5.15 -10.89 1.29
N GLN A 48 5.74 -11.84 2.02
CA GLN A 48 6.38 -11.60 3.32
C GLN A 48 7.46 -10.51 3.27
N ALA A 49 8.24 -10.43 2.20
CA ALA A 49 9.33 -9.46 2.08
C ALA A 49 8.81 -8.02 2.03
N ALA A 50 7.72 -7.75 1.31
CA ALA A 50 7.13 -6.41 1.24
C ALA A 50 6.54 -5.97 2.60
N CYS A 51 5.93 -6.90 3.34
CA CYS A 51 5.50 -6.62 4.72
C CYS A 51 6.68 -6.19 5.61
N GLY A 52 7.78 -6.96 5.56
CA GLY A 52 9.00 -6.64 6.33
C GLY A 52 9.67 -5.33 5.89
N ASN A 53 9.69 -5.05 4.59
CA ASN A 53 10.21 -3.81 4.01
C ASN A 53 9.40 -2.60 4.49
N PHE A 54 8.08 -2.68 4.41
CA PHE A 54 7.19 -1.61 4.87
C PHE A 54 7.30 -1.35 6.37
N GLN A 55 7.30 -2.41 7.21
CA GLN A 55 7.47 -2.29 8.66
C GLN A 55 8.79 -1.61 9.05
N LYS A 56 9.83 -1.78 8.23
CA LYS A 56 11.15 -1.15 8.43
C LYS A 56 11.25 0.26 7.81
N GLY A 57 10.19 0.76 7.19
CA GLY A 57 10.19 2.02 6.44
C GLY A 57 11.05 2.00 5.17
N ARG A 58 11.37 0.82 4.64
CA ARG A 58 12.21 0.61 3.46
C ARG A 58 11.33 0.25 2.26
N ILE A 59 10.73 1.25 1.64
CA ILE A 59 9.83 1.06 0.50
C ILE A 59 10.60 1.35 -0.79
N SER A 60 10.41 0.53 -1.83
CA SER A 60 11.01 0.73 -3.16
C SER A 60 10.80 2.17 -3.68
N PRO A 61 11.78 2.78 -4.38
CA PRO A 61 11.67 4.13 -4.97
C PRO A 61 10.52 4.29 -5.98
N VAL A 62 9.93 3.20 -6.46
CA VAL A 62 8.72 3.22 -7.31
C VAL A 62 7.46 3.57 -6.51
N ALA A 63 7.39 3.17 -5.23
CA ALA A 63 6.26 3.44 -4.34
C ALA A 63 6.02 4.95 -4.08
N PRO A 64 7.03 5.82 -3.90
CA PRO A 64 6.86 7.27 -3.82
C PRO A 64 6.01 7.89 -4.93
N ASN A 65 6.11 7.41 -6.18
CA ASN A 65 5.30 7.94 -7.29
C ASN A 65 3.80 7.62 -7.12
N ILE A 66 3.48 6.54 -6.42
CA ILE A 66 2.12 6.17 -6.02
C ILE A 66 1.69 6.97 -4.78
N LEU A 67 2.60 7.14 -3.81
CA LEU A 67 2.36 7.88 -2.56
C LEU A 67 2.25 9.40 -2.76
N LEU A 68 2.77 9.99 -3.84
CA LEU A 68 2.62 11.43 -4.11
C LEU A 68 1.14 11.85 -4.26
N LYS A 69 0.23 10.91 -4.57
CA LYS A 69 -1.22 11.14 -4.54
C LYS A 69 -1.80 11.32 -3.12
N LEU A 70 -1.08 10.94 -2.07
CA LEU A 70 -1.52 11.06 -0.66
C LEU A 70 -1.20 12.41 -0.02
N LYS A 71 -0.33 13.23 -0.62
CA LYS A 71 0.13 14.49 0.01
C LYS A 71 -0.99 15.50 0.31
N ASP A 72 -2.17 15.34 -0.30
CA ASP A 72 -3.37 16.15 -0.01
C ASP A 72 -4.19 15.65 1.20
N GLN A 73 -3.88 14.49 1.78
CA GLN A 73 -4.64 13.89 2.88
C GLN A 73 -3.84 13.86 4.20
N LYS A 74 -3.56 15.03 4.78
CA LYS A 74 -3.04 15.13 6.16
C LYS A 74 -4.03 14.51 7.17
N GLY A 75 -3.57 13.50 7.90
CA GLY A 75 -4.24 12.88 9.05
C GLY A 75 -3.31 11.83 9.69
N ASP A 76 -3.46 11.60 11.00
CA ASP A 76 -2.80 10.49 11.69
C ASP A 76 -3.60 9.21 11.42
N TYR A 77 -3.03 8.28 10.66
CA TYR A 77 -3.65 6.99 10.33
C TYR A 77 -2.78 5.85 10.81
N VAL A 78 -3.42 4.78 11.26
CA VAL A 78 -2.73 3.53 11.62
C VAL A 78 -2.91 2.53 10.47
N LEU A 79 -1.79 1.97 10.03
CA LEU A 79 -1.73 0.93 9.01
C LEU A 79 -1.20 -0.36 9.62
N ASP A 80 -2.04 -1.40 9.60
CA ASP A 80 -1.63 -2.76 9.98
C ASP A 80 -1.44 -3.59 8.71
N ILE A 81 -0.33 -4.31 8.60
CA ILE A 81 -0.02 -5.17 7.45
C ILE A 81 0.12 -6.61 7.93
N TYR A 82 -0.64 -7.51 7.32
CA TYR A 82 -0.65 -8.94 7.63
C TYR A 82 -0.23 -9.75 6.42
N VAL A 83 0.46 -10.86 6.69
CA VAL A 83 0.86 -11.85 5.70
C VAL A 83 -0.08 -13.05 5.78
N LEU A 84 -0.60 -13.54 4.65
CA LEU A 84 -1.38 -14.79 4.56
C LEU A 84 -0.48 -16.02 4.45
#